data_AF-A0AA43RIY2-F1
#
_entry.id   AF-A0AA43RIY2-F1
#
_cell.length_a   1.000
_cell.length_b   1.000
_cell.length_c   1.000
_cell.angle_alpha   90.00
_cell.angle_beta   90.00
_cell.angle_gamma   90.00
#
_symmetry.space_group_name_H-M   'P 1'
#
loop_
_entity.id
_entity.type
_entity.pdbx_description
1 polymer ?
#
loop_
_entity_poly.entity_id
_entity_poly.type
_entity_poly.pdbx_seq_one_letter_code
_entity_poly.pdbx_strand_id
1 'polypeptide(L)'
;MRQGSTSVIKLTVPDTLDLTQAQKICITFAQGTRKLTLWGDSPGVEVEPHTVRVQLQQRETLDFAVGGVNIQLRWLMPDGSADATDIATVHNLGVLLREVIA
;
A
#
# COMPACT_ATOMS: atom_id res chain seq x y z
N MET A 1 -16.64 18.93 -12.64
CA MET A 1 -15.56 18.17 -11.96
C MET A 1 -15.88 16.69 -12.13
N ARG A 2 -15.08 15.92 -12.90
CA ARG A 2 -15.22 14.46 -12.95
C ARG A 2 -14.60 13.92 -11.68
N GLN A 3 -15.39 13.20 -10.88
CA GLN A 3 -14.96 12.54 -9.66
C GLN A 3 -13.94 11.47 -10.07
N GLY A 4 -12.64 11.79 -9.94
CA GLY A 4 -11.57 10.85 -10.25
C GLY A 4 -11.64 9.70 -9.26
N SER A 5 -11.81 8.48 -9.76
CA SER A 5 -11.75 7.27 -8.95
C SER A 5 -10.36 7.16 -8.30
N THR A 6 -10.26 7.20 -6.98
CA THR A 6 -8.98 6.93 -6.32
C THR A 6 -8.66 5.45 -6.49
N SER A 7 -7.51 5.13 -7.10
CA SER A 7 -7.17 3.74 -7.36
C SER A 7 -6.93 2.97 -6.08
N VAL A 8 -7.39 1.72 -6.11
CA VAL A 8 -7.09 0.71 -5.10
C VAL A 8 -5.80 0.02 -5.51
N ILE A 9 -4.79 0.11 -4.66
CA ILE A 9 -3.53 -0.62 -4.79
C ILE A 9 -3.68 -1.96 -4.07
N LYS A 10 -3.31 -3.05 -4.74
CA LYS A 10 -3.32 -4.39 -4.17
C LYS A 10 -1.87 -4.86 -3.98
N LEU A 11 -1.54 -5.26 -2.76
CA LEU A 11 -0.25 -5.86 -2.39
C LEU A 11 -0.52 -7.31 -2.03
N THR A 12 0.16 -8.25 -2.66
CA THR A 12 -0.02 -9.69 -2.42
C THR A 12 1.27 -10.28 -1.85
N VAL A 13 1.13 -11.20 -0.90
CA VAL A 13 2.23 -11.95 -0.29
C VAL A 13 2.05 -13.45 -0.59
N PRO A 14 3.07 -14.30 -0.41
CA PRO A 14 2.93 -15.74 -0.63
C PRO A 14 1.80 -16.36 0.18
N ASP A 15 1.12 -17.36 -0.38
CA ASP A 15 -0.01 -18.06 0.27
C ASP A 15 0.37 -18.77 1.58
N THR A 16 1.67 -18.96 1.83
CA THR A 16 2.18 -19.52 3.09
C THR A 16 2.15 -18.52 4.25
N LEU A 17 1.89 -17.24 4.00
CA LEU A 17 1.86 -16.17 5.01
C LEU A 17 0.43 -15.66 5.20
N ASP A 18 -0.08 -15.70 6.43
CA ASP A 18 -1.37 -15.13 6.81
C ASP A 18 -1.20 -13.79 7.56
N LEU A 19 -1.41 -12.69 6.83
CA LEU A 19 -1.32 -11.32 7.34
C LEU A 19 -2.41 -10.97 8.36
N THR A 20 -3.54 -11.68 8.40
CA THR A 20 -4.58 -11.40 9.41
C THR A 20 -4.11 -11.75 10.83
N GLN A 21 -3.07 -12.57 10.95
CA GLN A 21 -2.44 -12.92 12.21
C GLN A 21 -1.32 -11.94 12.61
N ALA A 22 -0.91 -11.02 11.73
CA ALA A 22 0.15 -10.08 12.02
C ALA A 22 -0.23 -9.14 13.18
N GLN A 23 0.68 -8.96 14.14
CA GLN A 23 0.51 -7.97 15.21
C GLN A 23 0.50 -6.55 14.66
N LYS A 24 1.32 -6.29 13.63
CA LYS A 24 1.41 -4.99 12.98
C LYS A 24 1.63 -5.16 11.48
N ILE A 25 0.96 -4.31 10.72
CA ILE A 25 1.14 -4.16 9.28
C ILE A 25 1.38 -2.69 8.99
N CYS A 26 2.36 -2.42 8.13
CA CYS A 26 2.75 -1.09 7.71
C CYS A 26 2.96 -1.06 6.20
N ILE A 27 2.28 -0.14 5.52
CA ILE A 27 2.44 0.15 4.10
C ILE A 27 3.09 1.51 3.97
N THR A 28 4.14 1.61 3.17
CA THR A 28 4.86 2.88 2.97
C THR A 28 4.89 3.23 1.49
N PHE A 29 4.47 4.46 1.18
CA PHE A 29 4.59 5.08 -0.13
C PHE A 29 5.68 6.15 -0.07
N ALA A 30 6.55 6.21 -1.08
CA ALA A 30 7.65 7.18 -1.12
C ALA A 30 7.91 7.70 -2.54
N GLN A 31 8.13 9.01 -2.67
CA GLN A 31 8.54 9.67 -3.90
C GLN A 31 9.43 10.88 -3.58
N GLY A 32 10.74 10.77 -3.83
CA GLY A 32 11.71 11.78 -3.44
C GLY A 32 11.65 12.02 -1.92
N THR A 33 11.34 13.25 -1.50
CA THR A 33 11.18 13.63 -0.09
C THR A 33 9.79 13.37 0.48
N ARG A 34 8.82 12.99 -0.37
CA ARG A 34 7.44 12.75 0.05
C ARG A 34 7.28 11.31 0.54
N LYS A 35 6.65 11.14 1.69
CA LYS A 35 6.44 9.83 2.31
C LYS A 35 5.07 9.76 2.98
N LEU A 36 4.32 8.70 2.69
CA LEU A 36 3.08 8.34 3.38
C LEU A 36 3.26 6.98 4.03
N THR A 37 2.76 6.81 5.24
CA THR A 37 2.78 5.53 5.96
C THR A 37 1.39 5.25 6.49
N LEU A 38 0.84 4.11 6.08
CA LEU A 38 -0.46 3.63 6.51
C LEU A 38 -0.27 2.35 7.32
N TRP A 39 -1.04 2.22 8.39
CA TRP A 39 -1.06 1.04 9.24
C TRP A 39 -2.24 0.15 8.86
N GLY A 40 -2.21 -1.12 9.27
CA GLY A 40 -3.27 -2.09 8.96
C GLY A 40 -4.69 -1.68 9.41
N ASP A 41 -4.79 -0.77 10.39
CA ASP A 41 -6.02 -0.20 10.94
C ASP A 41 -6.37 1.19 10.37
N SER A 42 -5.56 1.71 9.44
CA SER A 42 -5.78 3.03 8.84
C SER A 42 -6.99 3.03 7.90
N PRO A 43 -7.75 4.14 7.80
CA PRO A 43 -8.87 4.23 6.87
C PRO A 43 -8.46 3.92 5.42
N GLY A 44 -9.23 3.09 4.74
CA GLY A 44 -8.93 2.67 3.36
C GLY A 44 -7.92 1.54 3.24
N VAL A 45 -7.45 0.96 4.36
CA VAL A 45 -6.64 -0.26 4.37
C VAL A 45 -7.53 -1.46 4.73
N GLU A 46 -7.55 -2.46 3.86
CA GLU A 46 -8.22 -3.74 4.09
C GLU A 46 -7.18 -4.85 4.08
N VAL A 47 -7.12 -5.63 5.16
CA VAL A 47 -6.18 -6.75 5.32
C VAL A 47 -6.93 -8.06 5.17
N GLU A 48 -6.50 -8.86 4.20
CA GLU A 48 -6.89 -10.25 3.98
C GLU A 48 -5.67 -11.16 4.21
N PRO A 49 -5.84 -12.49 4.34
CA PRO A 49 -4.74 -13.40 4.67
C PRO A 49 -3.50 -13.22 3.78
N HIS A 50 -3.68 -13.10 2.46
CA HIS A 50 -2.55 -13.03 1.53
C HIS A 50 -2.52 -11.71 0.76
N THR A 51 -3.30 -10.71 1.18
CA THR A 51 -3.48 -9.48 0.41
C THR A 51 -3.76 -8.30 1.32
N VAL A 52 -3.15 -7.16 1.01
CA VAL A 52 -3.55 -5.85 1.54
C VAL A 52 -4.09 -5.01 0.38
N ARG A 53 -5.31 -4.48 0.54
CA ARG A 53 -5.86 -3.45 -0.37
C ARG A 53 -5.73 -2.10 0.30
N VAL A 54 -5.24 -1.13 -0.46
CA VAL A 54 -5.08 0.25 -0.01
C VAL A 54 -5.82 1.17 -0.98
N GLN A 55 -6.86 1.80 -0.48
CA GLN A 55 -7.55 2.90 -1.14
C GLN A 55 -7.05 4.21 -0.53
N LEU A 56 -6.19 4.90 -1.27
CA LEU A 56 -5.74 6.23 -0.86
C LEU A 56 -6.92 7.21 -0.90
N GLN A 57 -6.86 8.22 -0.04
CA GLN A 57 -7.73 9.37 -0.12
C GLN A 57 -7.25 10.29 -1.24
N GLN A 58 -8.15 11.15 -1.74
CA GLN A 58 -7.80 12.10 -2.80
C GLN A 58 -6.65 13.02 -2.38
N ARG A 59 -6.67 13.50 -1.12
CA ARG A 59 -5.59 14.34 -0.58
C ARG A 59 -4.24 13.61 -0.61
N GLU A 60 -4.20 12.38 -0.12
CA GLU A 60 -3.00 11.54 -0.10
C GLU A 60 -2.46 11.26 -1.50
N THR A 61 -3.36 11.14 -2.49
CA THR A 61 -3.00 10.96 -3.90
C THR A 61 -2.36 12.22 -4.48
N LEU A 62 -2.93 13.39 -4.17
CA LEU A 62 -2.44 14.70 -4.64
C LEU A 62 -1.15 15.12 -3.94
N ASP A 63 -0.86 14.56 -2.77
CA ASP A 63 0.42 14.73 -2.09
C ASP A 63 1.56 14.08 -2.87
N PHE A 64 1.33 13.18 -3.84
CA PHE A 64 2.37 12.67 -4.75
C PHE A 64 2.38 13.46 -6.07
N ALA A 65 3.58 13.71 -6.60
CA ALA A 65 3.75 14.27 -7.93
C ALA A 65 3.47 13.20 -8.99
N VAL A 66 3.19 13.66 -10.22
CA VAL A 66 3.09 12.77 -11.38
C VAL A 66 4.43 12.05 -11.56
N GLY A 67 4.40 10.71 -11.65
CA GLY A 67 5.59 9.87 -11.78
C GLY A 67 5.53 8.61 -10.92
N GLY A 68 6.67 7.93 -10.80
CA GLY A 68 6.80 6.73 -9.98
C GLY A 68 6.68 7.03 -8.49
N VAL A 69 5.96 6.18 -7.76
CA VAL A 69 5.83 6.16 -6.32
C VAL A 69 6.23 4.76 -5.86
N ASN A 70 7.22 4.68 -4.99
CA ASN A 70 7.70 3.43 -4.43
C ASN A 70 6.78 2.97 -3.30
N ILE A 71 6.49 1.68 -3.23
CA ILE A 71 5.63 1.05 -2.23
C ILE A 71 6.37 -0.11 -1.57
N GLN A 72 6.22 -0.24 -0.27
CA GLN A 72 6.66 -1.42 0.48
C GLN A 72 5.63 -1.81 1.54
N LEU A 73 5.34 -3.10 1.62
CA LEU A 73 4.58 -3.72 2.71
C LEU A 73 5.55 -4.33 3.73
N ARG A 74 5.30 -4.09 5.01
CA ARG A 74 6.08 -4.61 6.14
C ARG A 74 5.14 -5.15 7.20
N TRP A 75 5.51 -6.23 7.86
CA TRP A 75 4.69 -6.85 8.91
C TRP A 75 5.54 -7.36 10.09
N LEU A 76 4.87 -7.52 11.23
CA LEU A 76 5.40 -8.15 12.44
C LEU A 76 4.42 -9.25 12.86
N MET A 77 4.89 -10.49 12.95
CA MET A 77 4.11 -11.66 13.33
C MET A 77 4.08 -11.86 14.85
N PRO A 78 3.15 -12.69 15.36
CA PRO A 78 3.02 -12.95 16.80
C PRO A 78 4.25 -13.56 17.47
N ASP A 79 5.05 -14.32 16.71
CA ASP A 79 6.29 -14.93 17.16
C ASP A 79 7.47 -13.96 17.23
N GLY A 80 7.25 -12.68 16.88
CA GLY A 80 8.28 -11.64 16.85
C GLY A 80 9.07 -11.58 15.55
N SER A 81 8.81 -12.46 14.59
CA SER A 81 9.41 -12.36 13.25
C SER A 81 8.84 -11.14 12.51
N ALA A 82 9.71 -10.44 11.81
CA ALA A 82 9.35 -9.27 11.00
C ALA A 82 9.97 -9.40 9.62
N ASP A 83 9.19 -9.06 8.60
CA ASP A 83 9.61 -9.20 7.21
C ASP A 83 8.93 -8.13 6.33
N ALA A 84 9.36 -8.04 5.08
CA ALA A 84 8.95 -7.02 4.14
C ALA A 84 8.87 -7.57 2.71
N THR A 85 8.01 -6.95 1.88
CA THR A 85 8.12 -7.15 0.43
C THR A 85 9.34 -6.42 -0.12
N ASP A 86 9.74 -6.82 -1.33
CA ASP A 86 10.52 -5.95 -2.19
C ASP A 86 9.81 -4.61 -2.42
N ILE A 87 10.58 -3.60 -2.78
CA ILE A 87 10.05 -2.28 -3.12
C ILE A 87 9.53 -2.33 -4.55
N ALA A 88 8.22 -2.12 -4.72
CA ALA A 88 7.59 -1.98 -6.02
C ALA A 88 7.40 -0.50 -6.38
N THR A 89 7.27 -0.18 -7.66
CA THR A 89 6.94 1.19 -8.13
C THR A 89 5.59 1.18 -8.83
N VAL A 90 4.67 2.04 -8.38
CA VAL A 90 3.43 2.37 -9.09
C VAL A 90 3.53 3.74 -9.73
N HIS A 91 2.78 4.00 -10.79
CA HIS A 91 2.77 5.31 -11.43
C HIS A 91 1.54 6.15 -11.02
N ASN A 92 1.81 7.31 -10.42
CA ASN A 92 0.79 8.35 -10.24
C ASN A 92 0.73 9.20 -11.51
N LEU A 93 -0.40 9.19 -12.22
CA LEU A 93 -0.58 9.91 -13.49
C LEU A 93 -1.33 11.25 -13.29
N GLY A 94 -1.35 11.79 -12.07
CA GLY A 94 -2.23 12.91 -11.67
C GLY A 94 -3.65 12.45 -11.31
N VAL A 95 -3.94 11.18 -11.61
CA VAL A 95 -4.94 10.31 -11.04
C VAL A 95 -4.22 8.97 -10.88
N LEU A 96 -4.20 8.36 -9.70
CA LEU A 96 -3.70 6.99 -9.59
C LEU A 96 -4.63 6.12 -10.42
N LEU A 97 -4.09 5.37 -11.39
CA LEU A 97 -4.82 4.40 -12.20
C LEU A 97 -4.49 2.98 -11.73
N ARG A 98 -5.48 2.08 -11.87
CA ARG A 98 -5.47 0.71 -11.34
C ARG A 98 -4.40 -0.12 -12.07
N GLU A 99 -3.32 -0.44 -11.38
CA GLU A 99 -2.36 -1.45 -11.83
C GLU A 99 -2.36 -2.62 -10.84
N VAL A 100 -2.65 -3.81 -11.36
CA VAL A 100 -2.51 -5.07 -10.62
C VAL A 100 -1.01 -5.38 -10.59
N ILE A 101 -0.40 -5.29 -9.41
CA ILE A 101 0.97 -5.80 -9.20
C ILE A 101 0.81 -7.22 -8.69
N ALA A 102 1.43 -8.17 -9.41
CA ALA A 102 1.54 -9.57 -9.06
C ALA A 102 2.95 -9.87 -8.55
#